data_AF-A0A7X7KII5-F1
#
_entry.id   AF-A0A7X7KII5-F1
#
_cell.length_a   1.000
_cell.length_b   1.000
_cell.length_c   1.000
_cell.angle_alpha   90.00
_cell.angle_beta   90.00
_cell.angle_gamma   90.00
#
_symmetry.space_group_name_H-M   'P 1'
#
loop_
_entity.id
_entity.type
_entity.pdbx_description
1 polymer ?
#
loop_
_entity_poly.entity_id
_entity_poly.type
_entity_poly.pdbx_seq_one_letter_code
_entity_poly.pdbx_strand_id
1 'polypeptide(L)' 'TQIKRILTGSGRASKSQVQRAIQRELALSAVPDPPDVADALAIALCHYYLKDKPTQRSK' A
#
# COMPACT_ATOMS: atom_id res chain seq x y z
N THR A 1 6.55 0.33 -10.23
CA THR A 1 6.79 -0.70 -9.19
C THR A 1 5.47 -1.23 -8.67
N GLN A 2 5.42 -2.51 -8.29
CA GLN A 2 4.19 -3.24 -7.94
C GLN A 2 3.44 -2.63 -6.75
N ILE A 3 4.18 -2.18 -5.73
CA ILE A 3 3.66 -1.51 -4.52
C ILE A 3 2.84 -0.26 -4.88
N LYS A 4 3.35 0.59 -5.79
CA LYS A 4 2.67 1.82 -6.21
C LYS A 4 1.33 1.52 -6.89
N ARG A 5 1.27 0.49 -7.73
CA ARG A 5 0.04 0.10 -8.42
C ARG A 5 -0.99 -0.49 -7.45
N ILE A 6 -0.55 -1.22 -6.44
CA ILE A 6 -1.43 -1.80 -5.41
C ILE A 6 -2.03 -0.70 -4.52
N LEU A 7 -1.21 0.25 -4.06
CA LEU A 7 -1.65 1.28 -3.11
C LEU A 7 -2.30 2.51 -3.75
N THR A 8 -1.96 2.84 -5.00
CA THR A 8 -2.42 4.08 -5.64
C THR A 8 -3.08 3.86 -6.99
N GLY A 9 -3.20 2.62 -7.46
CA GLY A 9 -3.69 2.30 -8.81
C GLY A 9 -2.71 2.66 -9.94
N SER A 10 -1.69 3.50 -9.67
CA SER A 10 -0.74 3.99 -10.68
C SER A 10 0.69 3.58 -10.36
N GLY A 11 1.40 3.02 -11.34
CA GLY A 11 2.81 2.64 -11.19
C GLY A 11 3.78 3.81 -10.98
N ARG A 12 3.31 5.06 -11.10
CA ARG A 12 4.12 6.30 -11.04
C ARG A 12 3.94 7.12 -9.77
N ALA A 13 3.20 6.64 -8.75
CA ALA A 13 2.97 7.43 -7.54
C ALA A 13 4.26 7.86 -6.82
N SER A 14 4.27 9.08 -6.29
CA SER A 14 5.37 9.61 -5.47
C SER A 14 5.39 8.98 -4.08
N LYS A 15 6.52 9.07 -3.36
CA LYS A 15 6.64 8.56 -1.98
C LYS A 15 5.57 9.17 -1.05
N SER A 16 5.30 10.46 -1.18
CA SER A 16 4.26 11.15 -0.40
C SER A 16 2.84 10.71 -0.77
N GLN A 17 2.59 10.33 -2.02
CA GLN A 17 1.30 9.72 -2.41
C GLN A 17 1.13 8.33 -1.82
N VAL A 18 2.20 7.52 -1.81
CA VAL A 18 2.18 6.19 -1.16
C VAL A 18 1.93 6.32 0.34
N GLN A 19 2.61 7.24 1.03
CA GLN A 19 2.39 7.49 2.47
C GLN A 19 0.96 7.93 2.78
N ARG A 20 0.38 8.83 1.97
CA ARG A 20 -1.03 9.24 2.11
C ARG A 20 -2.01 8.10 1.81
N ALA A 21 -1.68 7.21 0.87
CA ALA A 21 -2.48 6.03 0.60
C ALA A 21 -2.47 5.10 1.82
N ILE A 22 -1.29 4.81 2.38
CA ILE A 22 -1.15 3.99 3.60
C ILE A 22 -1.94 4.60 4.77
N GLN A 23 -1.85 5.92 4.96
CA GLN A 23 -2.64 6.62 5.97
C GLN A 23 -4.14 6.36 5.80
N ARG A 24 -4.66 6.47 4.57
CA ARG A 24 -6.07 6.25 4.27
C ARG A 24 -6.49 4.80 4.44
N GLU A 25 -5.70 3.86 3.92
CA GLU A 25 -5.98 2.41 4.00
C GLU A 25 -5.98 1.90 5.46
N LEU A 26 -5.10 2.45 6.30
CA LEU A 26 -4.99 2.08 7.72
C LEU A 26 -5.74 3.03 8.67
N ALA A 27 -6.50 3.98 8.12
CA ALA A 27 -7.22 5.02 8.86
C ALA A 27 -6.36 5.74 9.94
N LEU A 28 -5.09 6.01 9.62
CA LEU A 28 -4.17 6.68 10.54
C LEU A 28 -4.50 8.17 10.67
N SER A 29 -4.41 8.70 11.89
CA SER A 29 -4.65 10.10 12.21
C SER A 29 -3.67 11.06 11.53
N ALA A 30 -2.45 10.60 11.26
CA ALA A 30 -1.41 11.35 10.56
C ALA A 30 -0.69 10.47 9.54
N VAL A 31 0.03 11.12 8.62
CA VAL A 31 0.92 10.43 7.68
C VAL A 31 2.01 9.71 8.49
N PRO A 32 2.32 8.43 8.20
CA PRO A 32 3.35 7.70 8.92
C PRO A 32 4.71 8.41 8.81
N ASP A 33 5.25 8.75 9.99
CA ASP A 33 6.56 9.33 10.21
C ASP A 33 7.24 8.53 11.33
N PRO A 34 8.53 8.14 11.21
CA PRO A 34 9.47 8.40 10.11
C PRO A 34 9.15 7.62 8.81
N PRO A 35 9.74 8.01 7.66
CA PRO A 35 9.52 7.35 6.37
C PRO A 35 9.77 5.84 6.37
N ASP A 36 10.65 5.34 7.24
CA ASP A 36 10.93 3.91 7.38
C ASP A 36 9.70 3.10 7.87
N VAL A 37 8.86 3.71 8.71
CA VAL A 37 7.60 3.11 9.17
C VAL A 37 6.63 2.96 7.99
N ALA A 38 6.57 3.98 7.12
CA ALA A 38 5.73 3.90 5.93
C ALA A 38 6.17 2.79 4.97
N ASP A 39 7.48 2.56 4.82
CA ASP A 39 7.98 1.47 3.98
C ASP A 39 7.66 0.10 4.58
N ALA A 40 7.76 -0.07 5.90
CA ALA A 40 7.33 -1.29 6.58
C ALA A 40 5.83 -1.57 6.40
N LEU A 41 4.98 -0.54 6.58
CA LEU A 41 3.54 -0.64 6.35
C LEU A 41 3.21 -0.93 4.88
N ALA A 42 3.94 -0.34 3.94
CA ALA A 42 3.78 -0.60 2.51
C ALA A 42 4.08 -2.07 2.17
N ILE A 43 5.12 -2.66 2.78
CA ILE A 43 5.47 -4.07 2.61
C ILE A 43 4.38 -4.97 3.21
N ALA A 44 3.91 -4.65 4.42
CA ALA A 44 2.84 -5.40 5.09
C ALA A 44 1.53 -5.37 4.27
N LEU A 45 1.11 -4.20 3.79
CA LEU A 45 -0.05 -4.05 2.92
C LEU A 45 0.15 -4.80 1.60
N CYS A 46 1.32 -4.68 0.97
CA CYS A 46 1.62 -5.41 -0.26
C CYS A 46 1.51 -6.93 -0.04
N HIS A 47 2.04 -7.45 1.07
CA HIS A 47 1.94 -8.87 1.43
C HIS A 47 0.48 -9.27 1.71
N TYR A 48 -0.27 -8.44 2.44
CA TYR A 48 -1.70 -8.63 2.68
C TYR A 48 -2.47 -8.73 1.37
N TYR A 49 -2.36 -7.76 0.46
CA TYR A 49 -3.07 -7.78 -0.84
C TYR A 49 -2.59 -8.90 -1.78
N LEU A 50 -1.34 -9.35 -1.68
CA LEU A 50 -0.85 -10.50 -2.43
C LEU A 50 -1.40 -11.82 -1.89
N LYS A 51 -1.56 -11.94 -0.57
CA LYS A 51 -2.15 -13.10 0.11
C LYS A 51 -3.68 -13.13 -0.02
N ASP A 52 -4.30 -11.96 0.01
CA ASP A 52 -5.75 -11.73 -0.06
C ASP A 52 -6.22 -11.48 -1.49
N LYS A 53 -5.40 -11.79 -2.51
CA LYS A 53 -5.97 -12.04 -3.83
C LYS A 53 -6.94 -13.20 -3.65
N PRO A 54 -8.27 -13.01 -3.80
CA PRO A 54 -9.13 -14.16 -3.98
C PRO A 54 -8.52 -14.89 -5.16
N THR A 55 -8.21 -16.16 -4.95
CA THR A 55 -7.96 -17.08 -6.03
C THR A 55 -9.05 -16.77 -7.05
N GLN A 56 -8.69 -16.19 -8.19
CA GLN A 56 -9.58 -16.01 -9.33
C GLN A 56 -9.88 -17.44 -9.82
N ARG A 57 -10.69 -18.17 -9.05
CA ARG A 57 -11.41 -19.37 -9.45
C ARG A 57 -12.66 -18.85 -10.15
N SER A 58 -12.46 -18.30 -11.35
CA SER A 58 -13.52 -18.38 -12.34
C SER A 58 -13.52 -19.82 -12.85
N LYS A 59 -14.57 -20.54 -12.48
CA LYS A 59 -15.09 -21.65 -13.27
C LYS A 59 -15.53 -21.14 -14.65
#